data_AF-A0AA48KGF9-F1
#
_entry.id   AF-A0AA48KGF9-F1
#
_cell.length_a   1.000
_cell.length_b   1.000
_cell.length_c   1.000
_cell.angle_alpha   90.00
_cell.angle_beta   90.00
_cell.angle_gamma   90.00
#
_symmetry.space_group_name_H-M   'P 1'
#
loop_
_entity.id
_entity.type
_entity.pdbx_description
1 polymer ?
#
loop_
_entity_poly.entity_id
_entity_poly.type
_entity_poly.pdbx_seq_one_letter_code
_entity_poly.pdbx_strand_id
1 'polypeptide(L)'
;MKIVFSRKGFDSSAGGGPSPIVDGRPVSLPIPAGTASTTSYGDLGLGDHAVRASKGRLDAADLCHHDPMFRSDGTCVFGQHSAAQTHLEGQGVGVGDVFLFFGLFTEEASGEPHHRIFGYLRVEEIIPLSAGIPAELVEMAHPHALALHSANDVIWRGEGRTAARASDSLRLTVPGGPPSLWRRPDWLKRGGLSYHDRADRWIRGGEGEKRLRSVARGQEFVAEIGRRAAPREWLDAVLAEIRGS
;
A
#
# COMPACT_ATOMS: atom_id res chain seq x y z
N MET A 1 -12.41 -0.07 -14.82
CA MET A 1 -11.60 -0.81 -13.82
C MET A 1 -10.32 -0.05 -13.66
N LYS A 2 -9.92 0.20 -12.43
CA LYS A 2 -8.73 0.93 -12.07
C LYS A 2 -7.82 0.07 -11.22
N ILE A 3 -6.54 0.35 -11.35
CA ILE A 3 -5.51 -0.10 -10.41
C ILE A 3 -5.10 1.13 -9.61
N VAL A 4 -5.19 1.04 -8.29
CA VAL A 4 -4.72 2.06 -7.37
C VAL A 4 -3.44 1.56 -6.70
N PHE A 5 -2.31 2.19 -6.99
CA PHE A 5 -1.08 1.95 -6.23
C PHE A 5 -1.16 2.78 -4.95
N SER A 6 -1.38 2.11 -3.82
CA SER A 6 -1.57 2.74 -2.51
C SER A 6 -0.31 2.60 -1.67
N ARG A 7 0.31 3.73 -1.37
CA ARG A 7 1.51 3.76 -0.53
C ARG A 7 1.13 3.52 0.93
N LYS A 8 1.81 2.57 1.57
CA LYS A 8 1.65 2.23 2.99
C LYS A 8 3.00 2.06 3.69
N GLY A 9 2.91 2.08 5.01
CA GLY A 9 3.97 1.75 5.93
C GLY A 9 4.88 2.92 6.32
N PHE A 10 5.88 2.61 7.14
CA PHE A 10 6.90 3.55 7.59
C PHE A 10 7.54 4.31 6.42
N ASP A 11 7.52 5.64 6.50
CA ASP A 11 8.43 6.50 5.75
C ASP A 11 9.19 7.43 6.70
N SER A 12 10.21 8.11 6.17
CA SER A 12 11.05 9.01 6.94
C SER A 12 10.26 10.15 7.60
N SER A 13 9.08 10.49 7.07
CA SER A 13 8.18 11.50 7.65
C SER A 13 7.32 10.95 8.79
N ALA A 14 6.97 9.66 8.76
CA ALA A 14 6.22 8.96 9.79
C ALA A 14 7.09 8.45 10.95
N GLY A 15 8.37 8.82 10.99
CA GLY A 15 9.25 8.51 12.11
C GLY A 15 9.89 7.13 12.04
N GLY A 16 10.10 6.53 10.87
CA GLY A 16 10.77 5.23 10.77
C GLY A 16 11.56 4.97 9.48
N GLY A 17 12.29 3.85 9.48
CA GLY A 17 13.02 3.32 8.33
C GLY A 17 12.21 2.32 7.49
N PRO A 18 12.82 1.73 6.45
CA PRO A 18 12.17 0.71 5.62
C PRO A 18 11.65 -0.48 6.46
N SER A 19 10.51 -1.03 6.04
CA SER A 19 9.96 -2.28 6.59
C SER A 19 10.88 -3.48 6.28
N PRO A 20 10.97 -4.48 7.15
CA PRO A 20 11.86 -5.62 6.93
C PRO A 20 11.29 -6.65 5.94
N ILE A 21 12.20 -7.40 5.32
CA ILE A 21 11.91 -8.67 4.66
C ILE A 21 12.53 -9.78 5.52
N VAL A 22 11.69 -10.64 6.08
CA VAL A 22 12.07 -11.70 7.03
C VAL A 22 11.86 -13.05 6.36
N ASP A 23 12.90 -13.86 6.23
CA ASP A 23 12.85 -15.17 5.55
C ASP A 23 12.19 -15.10 4.16
N GLY A 24 12.49 -14.01 3.44
CA GLY A 24 11.92 -13.75 2.11
C GLY A 24 10.47 -13.26 2.14
N ARG A 25 9.83 -13.05 3.29
CA ARG A 25 8.46 -12.49 3.40
C ARG A 25 8.50 -10.98 3.65
N PRO A 26 7.73 -10.15 2.91
CA PRO A 26 7.61 -8.73 3.20
C PRO A 26 6.74 -8.53 4.45
N VAL A 27 7.30 -7.92 5.50
CA VAL A 27 6.60 -7.61 6.75
C VAL A 27 6.38 -6.09 6.81
N SER A 28 5.23 -5.62 6.34
CA SER A 28 4.92 -4.18 6.34
C SER A 28 4.68 -3.66 7.76
N LEU A 29 5.41 -2.62 8.16
CA LEU A 29 5.20 -1.94 9.44
C LEU A 29 4.15 -0.83 9.30
N PRO A 30 3.03 -0.86 10.06
CA PRO A 30 2.09 0.25 10.12
C PRO A 30 2.75 1.50 10.67
N ILE A 31 2.27 2.70 10.32
CA ILE A 31 2.81 3.95 10.88
C ILE A 31 2.47 4.09 12.37
N PRO A 32 3.24 4.87 13.16
CA PRO A 32 2.87 5.16 14.55
C PRO A 32 1.47 5.76 14.64
N ALA A 33 0.75 5.41 15.70
CA ALA A 33 -0.60 5.92 15.91
C ALA A 33 -0.59 7.45 16.10
N GLY A 34 -1.55 8.12 15.47
CA GLY A 34 -1.93 9.49 15.80
C GLY A 34 -2.93 9.50 16.95
N THR A 35 -4.10 10.08 16.71
CA THR A 35 -5.13 10.35 17.74
C THR A 35 -6.06 9.19 18.08
N ALA A 36 -6.04 8.08 17.34
CA ALA A 36 -6.93 6.95 17.60
C ALA A 36 -6.31 5.61 17.20
N SER A 37 -5.87 4.85 18.19
CA SER A 37 -5.50 3.45 18.08
C SER A 37 -5.60 2.79 19.44
N THR A 38 -5.91 1.50 19.46
CA THR A 38 -5.81 0.62 20.63
C THR A 38 -4.93 -0.60 20.35
N THR A 39 -4.23 -0.61 19.20
CA THR A 39 -3.42 -1.73 18.73
C THR A 39 -1.95 -1.34 18.79
N SER A 40 -1.17 -2.08 19.56
CA SER A 40 0.27 -1.91 19.68
C SER A 40 1.04 -2.70 18.63
N TYR A 41 2.32 -2.37 18.42
CA TYR A 41 3.19 -3.23 17.60
C TYR A 41 3.34 -4.62 18.20
N GLY A 42 3.30 -4.76 19.53
CA GLY A 42 3.33 -6.04 20.23
C GLY A 42 2.12 -6.92 19.91
N ASP A 43 0.92 -6.34 19.86
CA ASP A 43 -0.32 -7.05 19.49
C ASP A 43 -0.25 -7.64 18.07
N LEU A 44 0.51 -6.99 17.18
CA LEU A 44 0.75 -7.45 15.81
C LEU A 44 1.96 -8.39 15.67
N GLY A 45 2.70 -8.66 16.75
CA GLY A 45 3.97 -9.40 16.69
C GLY A 45 5.08 -8.65 15.96
N LEU A 46 5.00 -7.31 15.89
CA LEU A 46 5.91 -6.43 15.15
C LEU A 46 6.86 -5.63 16.05
N GLY A 47 6.83 -5.82 17.38
CA GLY A 47 7.61 -5.03 18.35
C GLY A 47 9.10 -4.95 18.02
N ASP A 48 9.78 -6.08 17.87
CA ASP A 48 11.22 -6.12 17.54
C ASP A 48 11.53 -5.46 16.20
N HIS A 49 10.65 -5.63 15.22
CA HIS A 49 10.78 -5.01 13.90
C HIS A 49 10.61 -3.49 13.97
N ALA A 50 9.67 -3.00 14.78
CA ALA A 50 9.47 -1.57 15.02
C ALA A 50 10.67 -0.95 15.74
N VAL A 51 11.25 -1.62 16.75
CA VAL A 51 12.49 -1.19 17.43
C VAL A 51 13.63 -1.03 16.43
N ARG A 52 13.88 -2.06 15.61
CA ARG A 52 14.97 -2.03 14.61
C ARG A 52 14.75 -0.93 13.57
N ALA A 53 13.56 -0.86 12.97
CA ALA A 53 13.25 0.10 11.91
C ALA A 53 13.22 1.56 12.40
N SER A 54 12.82 1.79 13.66
CA SER A 54 12.79 3.13 14.26
C SER A 54 14.12 3.59 14.86
N LYS A 55 15.10 2.68 14.97
CA LYS A 55 16.36 2.86 15.73
C LYS A 55 16.11 3.08 17.23
N GLY A 56 15.21 2.28 17.81
CA GLY A 56 14.88 2.29 19.23
C GLY A 56 13.98 3.43 19.70
N ARG A 57 13.35 4.16 18.76
CA ARG A 57 12.38 5.23 19.09
C ARG A 57 10.97 4.71 19.35
N LEU A 58 10.69 3.49 18.88
CA LEU A 58 9.42 2.79 19.08
C LEU A 58 9.71 1.40 19.63
N ASP A 59 8.80 0.88 20.45
CA ASP A 59 8.86 -0.46 21.01
C ASP A 59 7.53 -1.24 20.85
N ALA A 60 7.43 -2.39 21.51
CA ALA A 60 6.26 -3.25 21.42
C ALA A 60 4.99 -2.65 22.06
N ALA A 61 5.12 -1.75 23.04
CA ALA A 61 4.00 -1.12 23.73
C ALA A 61 3.46 0.09 22.97
N ASP A 62 4.24 0.67 22.05
CA ASP A 62 3.79 1.79 21.23
C ASP A 62 2.61 1.40 20.32
N LEU A 63 1.63 2.30 20.26
CA LEU A 63 0.45 2.15 19.42
C LEU A 63 0.77 2.45 17.96
N CYS A 64 0.13 1.70 17.07
CA CYS A 64 0.30 1.83 15.62
C CYS A 64 -1.05 1.98 14.92
N HIS A 65 -1.05 2.59 13.74
CA HIS A 65 -2.23 2.72 12.89
C HIS A 65 -2.35 1.46 12.02
N HIS A 66 -2.96 0.40 12.56
CA HIS A 66 -3.13 -0.88 11.86
C HIS A 66 -4.15 -0.75 10.71
N ASP A 67 -3.69 -0.24 9.57
CA ASP A 67 -4.43 -0.04 8.33
C ASP A 67 -3.47 -0.16 7.13
N PRO A 68 -3.79 -0.95 6.08
CA PRO A 68 -4.96 -1.82 5.95
C PRO A 68 -4.90 -3.05 6.87
N MET A 69 -6.07 -3.53 7.31
CA MET A 69 -6.22 -4.76 8.08
C MET A 69 -6.52 -5.95 7.15
N PHE A 70 -5.62 -6.94 7.11
CA PHE A 70 -5.82 -8.19 6.38
C PHE A 70 -6.28 -9.29 7.33
N ARG A 71 -7.44 -9.89 7.06
CA ARG A 71 -8.08 -10.88 7.93
C ARG A 71 -7.83 -12.30 7.45
N SER A 72 -7.94 -13.27 8.36
CA SER A 72 -7.76 -14.70 8.08
C SER A 72 -8.82 -15.28 7.14
N ASP A 73 -10.01 -14.67 7.12
CA ASP A 73 -11.11 -15.01 6.21
C ASP A 73 -10.87 -14.55 4.76
N GLY A 74 -9.77 -13.84 4.49
CA GLY A 74 -9.43 -13.31 3.16
C GLY A 74 -10.02 -11.93 2.87
N THR A 75 -10.64 -11.29 3.86
CA THR A 75 -11.12 -9.90 3.74
C THR A 75 -10.00 -8.92 4.08
N CYS A 76 -9.87 -7.87 3.28
CA CYS A 76 -9.10 -6.69 3.64
C CYS A 76 -10.06 -5.53 3.96
N VAL A 77 -9.75 -4.80 5.03
CA VAL A 77 -10.45 -3.59 5.46
C VAL A 77 -9.44 -2.46 5.44
N PHE A 78 -9.73 -1.40 4.68
CA PHE A 78 -8.80 -0.31 4.42
C PHE A 78 -9.50 1.04 4.58
N GLY A 79 -8.99 1.92 5.43
CA GLY A 79 -9.51 3.26 5.66
C GLY A 79 -8.85 4.32 4.78
N GLN A 80 -9.65 5.27 4.30
CA GLN A 80 -9.12 6.46 3.65
C GLN A 80 -9.94 7.70 3.93
N HIS A 81 -9.25 8.83 4.07
CA HIS A 81 -9.88 10.08 4.45
C HIS A 81 -9.14 11.29 3.86
N SER A 82 -9.65 12.50 4.10
CA SER A 82 -9.04 13.76 3.66
C SER A 82 -8.72 13.79 2.16
N ALA A 83 -7.59 14.43 1.76
CA ALA A 83 -7.22 14.65 0.37
C ALA A 83 -7.01 13.37 -0.44
N ALA A 84 -6.55 12.29 0.19
CA ALA A 84 -6.38 11.01 -0.48
C ALA A 84 -7.73 10.38 -0.82
N GLN A 85 -8.72 10.44 0.07
CA GLN A 85 -10.08 10.00 -0.25
C GLN A 85 -10.75 10.89 -1.30
N THR A 86 -10.62 12.22 -1.19
CA THR A 86 -11.12 13.15 -2.22
C THR A 86 -10.51 12.85 -3.59
N HIS A 87 -9.23 12.46 -3.64
CA HIS A 87 -8.59 12.06 -4.88
C HIS A 87 -9.18 10.75 -5.44
N LEU A 88 -9.41 9.73 -4.60
CA LEU A 88 -10.06 8.48 -5.04
C LEU A 88 -11.45 8.75 -5.63
N GLU A 89 -12.26 9.58 -4.96
CA GLU A 89 -13.58 10.03 -5.44
C GLU A 89 -13.47 10.79 -6.76
N GLY A 90 -12.57 11.77 -6.84
CA GLY A 90 -12.36 12.58 -8.04
C GLY A 90 -11.80 11.78 -9.22
N GLN A 91 -11.10 10.68 -8.97
CA GLN A 91 -10.70 9.72 -10.00
C GLN A 91 -11.80 8.73 -10.36
N GLY A 92 -12.91 8.66 -9.61
CA GLY A 92 -14.01 7.73 -9.82
C GLY A 92 -13.62 6.28 -9.50
N VAL A 93 -12.81 6.07 -8.46
CA VAL A 93 -12.51 4.73 -7.92
C VAL A 93 -13.77 4.18 -7.25
N GLY A 94 -14.09 2.91 -7.53
CA GLY A 94 -15.31 2.28 -7.04
C GLY A 94 -15.23 0.76 -6.89
N VAL A 95 -16.38 0.14 -6.63
CA VAL A 95 -16.52 -1.33 -6.57
C VAL A 95 -16.00 -1.98 -7.84
N GLY A 96 -15.21 -3.06 -7.68
CA GLY A 96 -14.54 -3.78 -8.76
C GLY A 96 -13.16 -3.24 -9.16
N ASP A 97 -12.74 -2.09 -8.61
CA ASP A 97 -11.37 -1.61 -8.73
C ASP A 97 -10.45 -2.30 -7.71
N VAL A 98 -9.13 -2.22 -7.91
CA VAL A 98 -8.15 -2.93 -7.08
C VAL A 98 -7.10 -1.98 -6.54
N PHE A 99 -6.93 -1.98 -5.22
CA PHE A 99 -5.77 -1.41 -4.54
C PHE A 99 -4.62 -2.42 -4.54
N LEU A 100 -3.44 -1.97 -4.96
CA LEU A 100 -2.16 -2.64 -4.77
C LEU A 100 -1.38 -1.84 -3.71
N PHE A 101 -1.25 -2.40 -2.53
CA PHE A 101 -0.54 -1.77 -1.43
C PHE A 101 0.96 -1.97 -1.62
N PHE A 102 1.71 -0.88 -1.61
CA PHE A 102 3.17 -0.91 -1.70
C PHE A 102 3.81 -0.09 -0.59
N GLY A 103 4.97 -0.53 -0.13
CA GLY A 103 5.73 0.12 0.93
C GLY A 103 7.22 0.15 0.62
N LEU A 104 7.98 0.87 1.44
CA LEU A 104 9.44 0.86 1.39
C LEU A 104 9.95 -0.30 2.24
N PHE A 105 10.70 -1.21 1.63
CA PHE A 105 11.28 -2.39 2.28
C PHE A 105 12.79 -2.39 2.17
N THR A 106 13.44 -3.14 3.04
CA THR A 106 14.85 -3.49 2.92
C THR A 106 15.05 -4.96 3.25
N GLU A 107 15.95 -5.62 2.53
CA GLU A 107 16.40 -6.96 2.89
C GLU A 107 17.52 -6.84 3.91
N GLU A 108 17.49 -7.65 4.97
CA GLU A 108 18.51 -7.60 6.03
C GLU A 108 19.93 -7.86 5.48
N ALA A 109 20.06 -8.70 4.44
CA ALA A 109 21.36 -9.06 3.85
C ALA A 109 21.97 -7.96 2.97
N SER A 110 21.17 -7.30 2.11
CA SER A 110 21.68 -6.27 1.19
C SER A 110 21.62 -4.86 1.77
N GLY A 111 20.66 -4.61 2.66
CA GLY A 111 20.39 -3.28 3.21
C GLY A 111 19.85 -2.28 2.18
N GLU A 112 19.56 -2.69 0.93
CA GLU A 112 19.11 -1.81 -0.15
C GLU A 112 17.61 -1.50 -0.06
N PRO A 113 17.21 -0.23 0.20
CA PRO A 113 15.81 0.12 0.27
C PRO A 113 15.15 0.08 -1.12
N HIS A 114 13.97 -0.51 -1.20
CA HIS A 114 13.21 -0.61 -2.44
C HIS A 114 11.70 -0.59 -2.19
N HIS A 115 10.94 -0.05 -3.13
CA HIS A 115 9.49 -0.13 -3.11
C HIS A 115 9.02 -1.48 -3.64
N ARG A 116 8.04 -2.08 -2.95
CA ARG A 116 7.49 -3.39 -3.27
C ARG A 116 6.00 -3.44 -2.94
N ILE A 117 5.23 -4.10 -3.81
CA ILE A 117 3.85 -4.45 -3.56
C ILE A 117 3.83 -5.59 -2.54
N PHE A 118 3.11 -5.42 -1.44
CA PHE A 118 3.06 -6.42 -0.37
C PHE A 118 1.65 -6.95 -0.11
N GLY A 119 0.63 -6.37 -0.75
CA GLY A 119 -0.75 -6.85 -0.62
C GLY A 119 -1.69 -6.16 -1.59
N TYR A 120 -2.94 -6.62 -1.59
CA TYR A 120 -3.99 -6.02 -2.40
C TYR A 120 -5.34 -6.02 -1.68
N LEU A 121 -6.25 -5.19 -2.18
CA LEU A 121 -7.68 -5.21 -1.89
C LEU A 121 -8.44 -5.09 -3.22
N ARG A 122 -9.31 -6.05 -3.53
CA ARG A 122 -10.34 -5.92 -4.56
C ARG A 122 -11.59 -5.35 -3.89
N VAL A 123 -12.03 -4.18 -4.34
CA VAL A 123 -13.12 -3.46 -3.70
C VAL A 123 -14.45 -4.15 -3.98
N GLU A 124 -15.14 -4.55 -2.93
CA GLU A 124 -16.49 -5.13 -2.97
C GLU A 124 -17.51 -4.19 -2.30
N GLU A 125 -17.06 -3.43 -1.30
CA GLU A 125 -17.88 -2.53 -0.52
C GLU A 125 -17.12 -1.22 -0.20
N ILE A 126 -17.87 -0.11 -0.18
CA ILE A 126 -17.40 1.22 0.18
C ILE A 126 -18.35 1.76 1.24
N ILE A 127 -17.83 2.07 2.43
CA ILE A 127 -18.63 2.38 3.61
C ILE A 127 -18.25 3.80 4.08
N PRO A 128 -19.05 4.83 3.76
CA PRO A 128 -18.87 6.17 4.30
C PRO A 128 -19.18 6.18 5.80
N LEU A 129 -18.19 6.52 6.63
CA LEU A 129 -18.34 6.49 8.10
C LEU A 129 -19.13 7.69 8.64
N SER A 130 -19.26 8.75 7.84
CA SER A 130 -20.10 9.91 8.17
C SER A 130 -21.59 9.59 8.22
N ALA A 131 -22.04 8.48 7.61
CA ALA A 131 -23.42 8.00 7.69
C ALA A 131 -23.70 7.15 8.94
N GLY A 132 -22.68 6.88 9.75
CA GLY A 132 -22.74 5.96 10.89
C GLY A 132 -21.61 4.93 10.80
N ILE A 133 -21.06 4.57 11.95
CA ILE A 133 -19.95 3.61 12.03
C ILE A 133 -20.55 2.21 12.32
N PRO A 134 -20.39 1.24 11.40
CA PRO A 134 -20.80 -0.14 11.64
C PRO A 134 -20.16 -0.74 12.90
N ALA A 135 -20.94 -1.46 13.70
CA ALA A 135 -20.50 -2.01 14.98
C ALA A 135 -19.32 -2.99 14.82
N GLU A 136 -19.30 -3.78 13.75
CA GLU A 136 -18.23 -4.75 13.52
C GLU A 136 -16.87 -4.08 13.25
N LEU A 137 -16.86 -2.84 12.73
CA LEU A 137 -15.63 -2.07 12.54
C LEU A 137 -15.08 -1.54 13.88
N VAL A 138 -15.97 -1.22 14.83
CA VAL A 138 -15.60 -0.86 16.20
C VAL A 138 -15.10 -2.08 16.96
N GLU A 139 -15.79 -3.22 16.86
CA GLU A 139 -15.42 -4.48 17.50
C GLU A 139 -14.04 -4.99 17.05
N MET A 140 -13.71 -4.82 15.77
CA MET A 140 -12.36 -5.15 15.27
C MET A 140 -11.31 -4.06 15.54
N ALA A 141 -11.67 -3.00 16.27
CA ALA A 141 -10.82 -1.86 16.60
C ALA A 141 -10.16 -1.21 15.38
N HIS A 142 -10.88 -1.09 14.26
CA HIS A 142 -10.33 -0.45 13.06
C HIS A 142 -10.02 1.03 13.35
N PRO A 143 -8.82 1.56 13.03
CA PRO A 143 -8.44 2.92 13.41
C PRO A 143 -9.43 4.02 13.00
N HIS A 144 -10.08 3.85 11.85
CA HIS A 144 -11.11 4.76 11.33
C HIS A 144 -12.49 4.63 11.99
N ALA A 145 -12.76 3.52 12.69
CA ALA A 145 -13.99 3.32 13.46
C ALA A 145 -13.85 3.80 14.92
N LEU A 146 -12.63 3.83 15.45
CA LEU A 146 -12.34 4.32 16.79
C LEU A 146 -12.46 5.84 16.91
N ALA A 147 -12.15 6.57 15.84
CA ALA A 147 -12.43 7.99 15.73
C ALA A 147 -12.64 8.35 14.25
N LEU A 148 -13.61 9.22 13.99
CA LEU A 148 -13.81 9.78 12.66
C LEU A 148 -12.67 10.75 12.33
N HIS A 149 -11.86 10.46 11.32
CA HIS A 149 -10.67 11.28 11.00
C HIS A 149 -11.01 12.50 10.15
N SER A 150 -12.06 12.44 9.32
CA SER A 150 -12.62 13.60 8.59
C SER A 150 -14.06 13.38 8.14
N ALA A 151 -14.71 14.42 7.62
CA ALA A 151 -16.10 14.33 7.13
C ALA A 151 -16.29 13.35 5.93
N ASN A 152 -15.20 13.07 5.21
CA ASN A 152 -15.16 12.12 4.10
C ASN A 152 -14.38 10.85 4.47
N ASP A 153 -14.45 10.39 5.72
CA ASP A 153 -13.80 9.15 6.12
C ASP A 153 -14.56 7.93 5.56
N VAL A 154 -13.85 7.00 4.94
CA VAL A 154 -14.41 5.87 4.20
C VAL A 154 -13.62 4.59 4.49
N ILE A 155 -14.34 3.49 4.72
CA ILE A 155 -13.78 2.14 4.68
C ILE A 155 -14.01 1.53 3.31
N TRP A 156 -12.95 0.97 2.74
CA TRP A 156 -12.94 0.12 1.56
C TRP A 156 -12.78 -1.33 2.02
N ARG A 157 -13.68 -2.22 1.60
CA ARG A 157 -13.71 -3.62 2.05
C ARG A 157 -13.89 -4.58 0.86
N GLY A 158 -13.31 -5.77 0.96
CA GLY A 158 -13.46 -6.87 -0.02
C GLY A 158 -12.32 -7.88 0.06
N GLU A 159 -12.18 -8.75 -0.96
CA GLU A 159 -11.08 -9.73 -1.04
C GLU A 159 -9.72 -9.03 -0.93
N GLY A 160 -8.86 -9.47 -0.01
CA GLY A 160 -7.49 -8.99 0.06
C GLY A 160 -6.56 -9.91 0.82
N ARG A 161 -5.28 -9.90 0.40
CA ARG A 161 -4.22 -10.75 0.96
C ARG A 161 -2.88 -10.02 0.94
N THR A 162 -1.97 -10.49 1.78
CA THR A 162 -0.56 -10.09 1.75
C THR A 162 0.28 -11.12 1.02
N ALA A 163 1.37 -10.68 0.40
CA ALA A 163 2.32 -11.54 -0.28
C ALA A 163 3.09 -12.37 0.76
N ALA A 164 3.14 -13.69 0.58
CA ALA A 164 3.96 -14.53 1.46
C ALA A 164 5.45 -14.46 1.10
N ARG A 165 5.81 -13.95 -0.10
CA ARG A 165 7.19 -13.83 -0.59
C ARG A 165 7.47 -12.47 -1.21
N ALA A 166 8.70 -12.02 -1.08
CA ALA A 166 9.26 -10.79 -1.64
C ALA A 166 9.85 -11.07 -3.03
N SER A 167 9.05 -11.66 -3.92
CA SER A 167 9.47 -12.04 -5.27
C SER A 167 9.74 -10.84 -6.19
N ASP A 168 10.66 -10.96 -7.13
CA ASP A 168 11.02 -9.84 -8.00
C ASP A 168 9.86 -9.26 -8.82
N SER A 169 8.84 -10.05 -9.13
CA SER A 169 7.62 -9.60 -9.82
C SER A 169 6.83 -8.54 -9.02
N LEU A 170 6.96 -8.52 -7.69
CA LEU A 170 6.31 -7.53 -6.82
C LEU A 170 7.19 -6.31 -6.53
N ARG A 171 8.47 -6.31 -6.91
CA ARG A 171 9.38 -5.19 -6.66
C ARG A 171 9.20 -4.10 -7.73
N LEU A 172 8.82 -2.92 -7.28
CA LEU A 172 8.63 -1.73 -8.10
C LEU A 172 9.97 -1.07 -8.41
N THR A 173 10.86 -0.89 -7.45
CA THR A 173 12.15 -0.21 -7.66
C THR A 173 13.09 -1.03 -8.52
N VAL A 174 13.78 -0.39 -9.48
CA VAL A 174 14.80 -1.06 -10.31
C VAL A 174 15.93 -1.64 -9.43
N PRO A 175 16.50 -2.81 -9.75
CA PRO A 175 17.67 -3.34 -9.04
C PRO A 175 18.83 -2.33 -9.03
N GLY A 176 19.49 -2.15 -7.88
CA GLY A 176 20.59 -1.19 -7.67
C GLY A 176 20.21 0.30 -7.84
N GLY A 177 18.93 0.62 -8.03
CA GLY A 177 18.46 2.00 -8.21
C GLY A 177 17.81 2.58 -6.95
N PRO A 178 17.63 3.91 -6.90
CA PRO A 178 16.97 4.55 -5.77
C PRO A 178 15.49 4.20 -5.72
N PRO A 179 14.83 4.22 -4.54
CA PRO A 179 13.40 3.95 -4.39
C PRO A 179 12.47 4.75 -5.31
N SER A 180 12.92 5.92 -5.76
CA SER A 180 12.20 6.81 -6.68
C SER A 180 12.22 6.36 -8.15
N LEU A 181 13.00 5.35 -8.51
CA LEU A 181 13.10 4.84 -9.88
C LEU A 181 12.48 3.46 -9.99
N TRP A 182 11.30 3.39 -10.62
CA TRP A 182 10.51 2.17 -10.74
C TRP A 182 10.70 1.49 -12.09
N ARG A 183 10.65 0.16 -12.10
CA ARG A 183 10.35 -0.68 -13.26
C ARG A 183 8.91 -0.40 -13.66
N ARG A 184 8.73 0.19 -14.83
CA ARG A 184 7.43 0.58 -15.34
C ARG A 184 6.84 -0.59 -16.14
N PRO A 185 5.63 -1.07 -15.82
CA PRO A 185 4.95 -2.05 -16.65
C PRO A 185 4.77 -1.55 -18.09
N ASP A 186 4.89 -2.45 -19.06
CA ASP A 186 4.82 -2.11 -20.49
C ASP A 186 3.51 -1.44 -20.91
N TRP A 187 2.41 -1.86 -20.29
CA TRP A 187 1.07 -1.33 -20.55
C TRP A 187 0.90 0.12 -20.06
N LEU A 188 1.73 0.55 -19.10
CA LEU A 188 1.62 1.86 -18.48
C LEU A 188 2.32 2.91 -19.35
N LYS A 189 1.52 3.83 -19.88
CA LYS A 189 1.95 4.91 -20.78
C LYS A 189 1.79 6.27 -20.10
N ARG A 190 2.51 7.27 -20.61
CA ARG A 190 2.44 8.65 -20.11
C ARG A 190 0.99 9.13 -20.04
N GLY A 191 0.61 9.74 -18.92
CA GLY A 191 -0.76 10.17 -18.63
C GLY A 191 -1.67 9.05 -18.10
N GLY A 192 -1.18 7.81 -18.01
CA GLY A 192 -1.94 6.66 -17.50
C GLY A 192 -1.82 6.42 -15.99
N LEU A 193 -1.16 7.31 -15.25
CA LEU A 193 -1.03 7.25 -13.80
C LEU A 193 -1.17 8.67 -13.22
N SER A 194 -2.07 8.84 -12.24
CA SER A 194 -2.30 10.14 -11.60
C SER A 194 -1.00 10.71 -10.99
N TYR A 195 -0.85 12.04 -11.01
CA TYR A 195 0.34 12.80 -10.56
C TYR A 195 1.64 12.57 -11.37
N HIS A 196 1.63 11.75 -12.42
CA HIS A 196 2.81 11.43 -13.24
C HIS A 196 2.67 11.94 -14.68
N ASP A 197 2.10 13.11 -14.88
CA ASP A 197 1.94 13.76 -16.19
C ASP A 197 3.26 14.24 -16.80
N ARG A 198 4.19 14.74 -15.98
CA ARG A 198 5.49 15.27 -16.43
C ARG A 198 6.32 14.26 -17.23
N ALA A 199 6.73 14.66 -18.44
CA ALA A 199 7.43 13.80 -19.40
C ALA A 199 8.79 13.28 -18.91
N ASP A 200 9.54 14.09 -18.15
CA ASP A 200 10.86 13.74 -17.60
C ASP A 200 10.81 12.58 -16.59
N ARG A 201 9.61 12.22 -16.11
CA ARG A 201 9.39 11.04 -15.27
C ARG A 201 9.35 9.73 -16.07
N TRP A 202 9.11 9.77 -17.37
CA TRP A 202 8.90 8.59 -18.21
C TRP A 202 10.18 8.26 -18.97
N ILE A 203 11.03 7.46 -18.33
CA ILE A 203 12.41 7.23 -18.76
C ILE A 203 12.47 5.97 -19.64
N ARG A 204 13.21 6.06 -20.74
CA ARG A 204 13.67 4.88 -21.50
C ARG A 204 14.97 4.39 -20.87
N GLY A 205 15.01 3.15 -20.41
CA GLY A 205 16.22 2.47 -19.95
C GLY A 205 17.01 1.86 -21.11
N GLY A 206 18.13 1.19 -20.77
CA GLY A 206 18.83 0.31 -21.71
C GLY A 206 18.01 -0.95 -22.02
N GLU A 207 18.35 -1.64 -23.12
CA GLU A 207 17.75 -2.94 -23.50
C GLU A 207 16.21 -2.97 -23.54
N GLY A 208 15.57 -1.84 -23.84
CA GLY A 208 14.10 -1.77 -23.93
C GLY A 208 13.38 -1.64 -22.58
N GLU A 209 14.11 -1.59 -21.47
CA GLU A 209 13.51 -1.35 -20.15
C GLU A 209 12.76 -0.02 -20.11
N LYS A 210 11.57 -0.04 -19.52
CA LYS A 210 10.79 1.17 -19.26
C LYS A 210 10.88 1.50 -17.78
N ARG A 211 11.25 2.74 -17.49
CA ARG A 211 11.39 3.22 -16.11
C ARG A 211 10.44 4.38 -15.86
N LEU A 212 10.05 4.54 -14.60
CA LEU A 212 9.20 5.63 -14.13
C LEU A 212 9.84 6.27 -12.90
N ARG A 213 10.03 7.59 -12.91
CA ARG A 213 10.42 8.33 -11.71
C ARG A 213 9.18 8.65 -10.88
N SER A 214 9.00 7.95 -9.76
CA SER A 214 7.84 8.11 -8.90
C SER A 214 7.79 9.50 -8.25
N VAL A 215 6.60 9.98 -7.94
CA VAL A 215 6.43 11.19 -7.13
C VAL A 215 6.78 10.92 -5.66
N ALA A 216 7.44 11.89 -5.02
CA ALA A 216 7.79 11.78 -3.60
C ALA A 216 6.57 11.95 -2.69
N ARG A 217 5.58 12.76 -3.10
CA ARG A 217 4.35 13.06 -2.36
C ARG A 217 3.14 12.45 -3.05
N GLY A 218 2.14 12.11 -2.24
CA GLY A 218 0.91 11.46 -2.68
C GLY A 218 0.86 10.01 -2.21
N GLN A 219 -0.30 9.62 -1.72
CA GLN A 219 -0.54 8.29 -1.15
C GLN A 219 -1.16 7.34 -2.18
N GLU A 220 -2.09 7.83 -3.01
CA GLU A 220 -2.86 7.02 -3.95
C GLU A 220 -2.54 7.39 -5.40
N PHE A 221 -2.06 6.43 -6.20
CA PHE A 221 -1.79 6.64 -7.64
C PHE A 221 -2.73 5.78 -8.48
N VAL A 222 -3.61 6.44 -9.24
CA VAL A 222 -4.71 5.79 -9.96
C VAL A 222 -4.36 5.61 -11.44
N ALA A 223 -4.57 4.40 -11.96
CA ALA A 223 -4.45 4.05 -13.36
C ALA A 223 -5.75 3.45 -13.88
N GLU A 224 -6.45 4.12 -14.80
CA GLU A 224 -7.64 3.58 -15.47
C GLU A 224 -7.22 2.55 -16.53
N ILE A 225 -7.60 1.29 -16.31
CA ILE A 225 -7.26 0.17 -17.19
C ILE A 225 -8.43 -0.29 -18.05
N GLY A 226 -9.67 0.04 -17.67
CA GLY A 226 -10.87 -0.32 -18.41
C GLY A 226 -10.94 -1.82 -18.73
N ARG A 227 -11.15 -2.13 -20.01
CA ARG A 227 -11.22 -3.50 -20.55
C ARG A 227 -9.94 -3.92 -21.29
N ARG A 228 -8.85 -3.15 -21.18
CA ARG A 228 -7.61 -3.43 -21.91
C ARG A 228 -6.99 -4.74 -21.40
N ALA A 229 -6.61 -5.65 -22.31
CA ALA A 229 -6.09 -6.97 -21.95
C ALA A 229 -4.76 -6.89 -21.17
N ALA A 230 -3.72 -6.30 -21.76
CA ALA A 230 -2.38 -6.22 -21.17
C ALA A 230 -2.31 -5.74 -19.68
N PRO A 231 -2.98 -4.64 -19.26
CA PRO A 231 -2.96 -4.25 -17.85
C PRO A 231 -3.75 -5.20 -16.94
N ARG A 232 -4.79 -5.86 -17.44
CA ARG A 232 -5.57 -6.85 -16.67
C ARG A 232 -4.77 -8.13 -16.48
N GLU A 233 -4.13 -8.62 -17.53
CA GLU A 233 -3.21 -9.76 -17.45
C GLU A 233 -2.05 -9.49 -16.49
N TRP A 234 -1.48 -8.27 -16.54
CA TRP A 234 -0.45 -7.85 -15.58
C TRP A 234 -0.99 -7.86 -14.14
N LEU A 235 -2.19 -7.33 -13.91
CA LEU A 235 -2.81 -7.34 -12.59
C LEU A 235 -3.09 -8.77 -12.11
N ASP A 236 -3.62 -9.63 -12.97
CA ASP A 236 -3.91 -11.03 -12.64
C ASP A 236 -2.63 -11.78 -12.25
N ALA A 237 -1.51 -11.52 -12.95
CA ALA A 237 -0.20 -12.07 -12.58
C ALA A 237 0.29 -11.56 -11.21
N VAL A 238 0.14 -10.27 -10.91
CA VAL A 238 0.46 -9.70 -9.58
C VAL A 238 -0.40 -10.32 -8.48
N LEU A 239 -1.71 -10.46 -8.70
CA LEU A 239 -2.63 -11.07 -7.73
C LEU A 239 -2.36 -12.57 -7.55
N ALA A 240 -2.01 -13.27 -8.63
CA ALA A 240 -1.61 -14.68 -8.59
C ALA A 240 -0.32 -14.87 -7.79
N GLU A 241 0.67 -14.01 -7.97
CA GLU A 241 1.91 -14.03 -7.18
C GLU A 241 1.63 -13.84 -5.68
N ILE A 242 0.76 -12.88 -5.34
CA ILE A 242 0.39 -12.63 -3.94
C ILE A 242 -0.35 -13.84 -3.34
N ARG A 243 -1.23 -14.51 -4.12
CA ARG A 243 -2.03 -15.67 -3.67
C ARG A 243 -1.28 -16.99 -3.63
N GLY A 244 -0.37 -17.22 -4.58
CA GLY A 244 0.33 -18.49 -4.80
C GLY A 244 1.59 -18.66 -3.96
N SER A 245 1.85 -17.72 -3.05
CA SER A 245 3.03 -17.71 -2.18
C SER A 245 2.81 -18.46 -0.88
#